data_AF-A0A660S2A2-F1
#
_entry.id   AF-A0A660S2A2-F1
#
_cell.length_a   1.000
_cell.length_b   1.000
_cell.length_c   1.000
_cell.angle_alpha   90.00
_cell.angle_beta   90.00
_cell.angle_gamma   90.00
#
_symmetry.space_group_name_H-M   'P 1'
#
loop_
_entity.id
_entity.type
_entity.pdbx_description
1 polymer ?
#
loop_
_entity_poly.entity_id
_entity_poly.type
_entity_poly.pdbx_seq_one_letter_code
_entity_poly.pdbx_strand_id
1 'polypeptide(L)'
;MERAIPKPKPYKKFLIFGILSVTLYYLLITHQELVKEFCSKGKYYAFFPIITAFIFSFVHGNFTDAFWSVLGVEPKKKRREVK
;
A
#
# COMPACT_ATOMS: atom_id res chain seq x y z
N MET A 1 -31.14 -10.23 19.18
CA MET A 1 -30.71 -9.18 18.23
C MET A 1 -29.29 -8.78 18.61
N GLU A 2 -28.29 -9.42 18.02
CA GLU A 2 -26.87 -9.11 18.28
C GLU A 2 -26.57 -7.74 17.64
N ARG A 3 -26.50 -6.68 18.46
CA ARG A 3 -26.12 -5.35 17.99
C ARG A 3 -24.63 -5.37 17.68
N ALA A 4 -24.29 -5.54 16.40
CA ALA A 4 -22.94 -5.32 15.91
C ALA A 4 -22.57 -3.84 16.15
N ILE A 5 -21.72 -3.59 17.15
CA ILE A 5 -21.15 -2.27 17.42
C ILE A 5 -20.44 -1.81 16.14
N PRO A 6 -20.79 -0.66 15.55
CA PRO A 6 -20.09 -0.19 14.35
C PRO A 6 -18.64 0.07 14.75
N LYS A 7 -17.73 -0.74 14.21
CA LYS A 7 -16.30 -0.51 14.39
C LYS A 7 -15.96 0.89 13.85
N PRO A 8 -15.10 1.66 14.54
CA PRO A 8 -14.68 2.94 14.02
C PRO A 8 -14.01 2.73 12.66
N LYS A 9 -14.62 3.28 11.62
CA LYS A 9 -14.12 3.19 10.24
C LYS A 9 -12.70 3.78 10.17
N PRO A 10 -11.73 3.11 9.50
CA PRO A 10 -10.31 3.47 9.56
C PRO A 10 -9.94 4.66 8.66
N TYR A 11 -10.73 5.74 8.70
CA TYR A 11 -10.53 6.95 7.88
C TYR A 11 -9.13 7.55 8.02
N LYS A 12 -8.55 7.52 9.23
CA LYS A 12 -7.19 8.02 9.47
C LYS A 12 -6.14 7.21 8.72
N LYS A 13 -6.25 5.88 8.71
CA LYS A 13 -5.34 5.01 7.96
C LYS A 13 -5.50 5.24 6.46
N PHE A 14 -6.74 5.31 5.99
CA PHE A 14 -7.04 5.59 4.59
C PHE A 14 -6.39 6.90 4.10
N LEU A 15 -6.54 7.99 4.86
CA LEU A 15 -5.98 9.29 4.47
C LEU A 15 -4.44 9.28 4.47
N ILE A 16 -3.82 8.70 5.50
CA ILE A 16 -2.36 8.62 5.61
C ILE A 16 -1.77 7.77 4.48
N PHE A 17 -2.28 6.55 4.28
CA PHE A 17 -1.79 5.67 3.22
C PHE A 17 -2.14 6.19 1.83
N GLY A 18 -3.26 6.89 1.67
CA GLY A 18 -3.64 7.55 0.42
C GLY A 18 -2.67 8.66 0.04
N ILE A 19 -2.41 9.61 0.95
CA ILE A 19 -1.42 10.68 0.73
C ILE A 19 -0.04 10.07 0.47
N LEU A 20 0.36 9.08 1.25
CA LEU A 20 1.66 8.42 1.08
C LEU A 20 1.77 7.72 -0.28
N SER A 21 0.73 7.02 -0.73
CA SER A 21 0.71 6.35 -2.03
C SER A 21 0.76 7.37 -3.18
N VAL A 22 0.01 8.47 -3.09
CA VAL A 22 0.04 9.55 -4.10
C VAL A 22 1.43 10.17 -4.16
N THR A 23 2.03 10.50 -3.02
CA THR A 23 3.39 11.05 -2.96
C THR A 23 4.42 10.10 -3.57
N LEU A 24 4.33 8.81 -3.25
CA LEU A 24 5.22 7.79 -3.85
C LEU A 24 5.08 7.73 -5.36
N TYR A 25 3.86 7.66 -5.90
CA TYR A 25 3.63 7.67 -7.35
C TYR A 25 4.11 8.96 -8.01
N TYR A 26 3.84 10.10 -7.38
CA TYR A 26 4.30 11.40 -7.86
C TYR A 26 5.83 11.43 -7.99
N LEU A 27 6.53 11.04 -6.93
CA LEU A 27 8.00 11.04 -6.88
C LEU A 27 8.59 10.02 -7.88
N LEU A 28 7.94 8.86 -8.05
CA LEU A 28 8.36 7.88 -9.05
C LEU A 28 8.21 8.42 -10.48
N ILE A 29 7.12 9.14 -10.77
CA ILE A 29 6.84 9.71 -12.09
C ILE A 29 7.73 10.92 -12.39
N THR A 30 8.00 11.79 -11.41
CA THR A 30 8.88 12.95 -11.63
C THR A 30 10.36 12.56 -11.73
N HIS A 31 10.78 11.49 -11.05
CA HIS A 31 12.16 11.00 -11.08
C HIS A 31 12.37 9.76 -11.98
N GLN A 32 11.51 9.57 -12.99
CA GLN A 32 11.58 8.42 -13.91
C GLN A 32 12.96 8.23 -14.53
N GLU A 33 13.63 9.32 -14.92
CA GLU A 33 14.96 9.26 -15.54
C GLU A 33 16.01 8.68 -14.58
N LEU A 34 15.97 9.06 -13.29
CA LEU A 34 16.86 8.49 -12.27
C LEU A 34 16.59 7.00 -12.07
N VAL A 35 15.31 6.61 -12.01
CA VAL A 35 14.93 5.20 -11.84
C VAL A 35 15.42 4.36 -13.01
N LYS A 36 15.26 4.85 -14.25
CA LYS A 36 15.77 4.18 -15.46
C LYS A 36 17.30 4.07 -15.44
N GLU A 37 17.99 5.14 -15.07
CA GLU A 37 19.45 5.17 -15.01
C GLU A 37 19.99 4.17 -13.97
N PHE A 38 19.36 4.09 -12.79
CA PHE A 38 19.70 3.08 -11.79
C PHE A 38 19.35 1.66 -12.25
N CYS A 39 18.22 1.44 -12.91
CA CYS A 39 17.89 0.13 -13.47
C CYS A 39 18.86 -0.31 -14.58
N SER A 40 19.38 0.64 -15.37
CA SER A 40 20.26 0.35 -16.51
C SER A 40 21.72 0.14 -16.13
N LYS A 41 22.20 0.66 -14.98
CA LYS A 41 23.60 0.52 -14.53
C LYS A 41 23.99 -0.91 -14.13
N GLY A 42 23.02 -1.80 -13.92
CA GLY A 42 23.26 -3.20 -13.53
C GLY A 42 24.01 -3.35 -12.19
N LYS A 43 24.37 -4.59 -11.83
CA LYS A 43 25.02 -4.94 -10.54
C LYS A 43 24.10 -4.69 -9.33
N TYR A 44 24.61 -4.06 -8.26
CA TYR A 44 23.87 -3.79 -7.03
C TYR A 44 22.66 -2.86 -7.24
N TYR A 45 22.63 -2.07 -8.31
CA TYR A 45 21.50 -1.20 -8.62
C TYR A 45 20.25 -1.95 -9.10
N ALA A 46 20.37 -3.23 -9.47
CA ALA A 46 19.21 -4.09 -9.76
C ALA A 46 18.32 -4.35 -8.52
N PHE A 47 18.87 -4.20 -7.30
CA PHE A 47 18.08 -4.28 -6.07
C PHE A 47 17.18 -3.06 -5.87
N PHE A 48 17.52 -1.92 -6.46
CA PHE A 48 16.76 -0.69 -6.31
C PHE A 48 15.29 -0.84 -6.77
N PRO A 49 14.99 -1.27 -8.03
CA PRO A 49 13.61 -1.47 -8.46
C PRO A 49 12.87 -2.55 -7.67
N ILE A 50 13.58 -3.57 -7.18
CA ILE A 50 12.99 -4.62 -6.33
C ILE A 50 12.49 -4.02 -5.02
N ILE A 51 13.35 -3.28 -4.33
CA ILE A 51 13.00 -2.60 -3.07
C ILE A 51 11.87 -1.61 -3.29
N THR A 52 11.93 -0.82 -4.36
CA THR A 52 10.84 0.11 -4.73
C THR A 52 9.52 -0.65 -4.92
N ALA A 53 9.51 -1.75 -5.67
CA ALA A 53 8.31 -2.56 -5.88
C ALA A 53 7.73 -3.11 -4.55
N PHE A 54 8.57 -3.53 -3.61
CA PHE A 54 8.13 -3.97 -2.29
C PHE A 54 7.52 -2.83 -1.46
N ILE A 55 8.17 -1.65 -1.44
CA ILE A 55 7.66 -0.46 -0.74
C ILE A 55 6.30 -0.07 -1.31
N PHE A 56 6.17 0.00 -2.63
CA PHE A 56 4.91 0.31 -3.30
C PHE A 56 3.84 -0.73 -2.98
N SER A 57 4.16 -2.02 -3.06
CA SER A 57 3.22 -3.09 -2.75
C SER A 57 2.72 -3.01 -1.30
N PHE A 58 3.60 -2.70 -0.36
CA PHE A 58 3.23 -2.54 1.05
C PHE A 58 2.35 -1.31 1.26
N VAL A 59 2.74 -0.14 0.76
CA VAL A 59 1.99 1.11 0.96
C VAL A 59 0.65 1.07 0.23
N HIS A 60 0.66 0.72 -1.06
CA HIS A 60 -0.54 0.62 -1.87
C HIS A 60 -1.47 -0.50 -1.39
N GLY A 61 -0.92 -1.61 -0.89
CA GLY A 61 -1.71 -2.69 -0.27
C GLY A 61 -2.45 -2.24 0.99
N ASN A 62 -1.76 -1.54 1.90
CA ASN A 62 -2.39 -0.96 3.10
C ASN A 62 -3.42 0.14 2.75
N PHE A 63 -3.13 0.95 1.72
CA PHE A 63 -4.10 1.91 1.18
C PHE A 63 -5.36 1.20 0.67
N THR A 64 -5.19 0.15 -0.13
CA THR A 64 -6.29 -0.61 -0.73
C THR A 64 -7.15 -1.28 0.34
N ASP A 65 -6.54 -1.87 1.37
CA ASP A 65 -7.28 -2.43 2.52
C ASP A 65 -8.11 -1.35 3.25
N ALA A 66 -7.50 -0.20 3.52
CA ALA A 66 -8.21 0.92 4.15
C ALA A 66 -9.29 1.54 3.25
N PHE A 67 -9.06 1.58 1.93
CA PHE A 67 -10.01 2.05 0.92
C PHE A 67 -11.26 1.17 0.91
N TRP A 68 -11.09 -0.15 0.80
CA TRP A 68 -12.20 -1.11 0.85
C TRP A 68 -12.93 -1.08 2.19
N SER A 69 -12.20 -0.96 3.30
CA SER A 69 -12.79 -0.82 4.64
C SER A 69 -13.63 0.47 4.79
N VAL A 70 -13.20 1.59 4.21
CA VAL A 70 -13.97 2.85 4.18
C VAL A 70 -15.23 2.72 3.32
N LEU A 71 -15.15 2.00 2.19
CA LEU A 71 -16.30 1.67 1.34
C LEU A 71 -17.25 0.63 1.98
N GLY A 72 -16.88 0.03 3.11
CA GLY A 72 -17.68 -0.96 3.82
C GLY A 72 -17.53 -2.39 3.32
N VAL A 73 -16.58 -2.63 2.40
CA VAL A 73 -16.19 -3.96 1.93
C VAL A 73 -15.05 -4.45 2.81
N GLU A 74 -15.37 -4.97 3.99
CA GLU A 74 -14.36 -5.61 4.84
C GLU A 74 -14.13 -7.05 4.38
N PRO A 75 -12.87 -7.50 4.20
CA PRO A 75 -12.60 -8.91 3.94
C PRO A 75 -13.14 -9.76 5.09
N LYS A 76 -13.75 -10.91 4.76
CA LYS A 76 -14.15 -11.90 5.79
C LYS A 76 -12.92 -12.17 6.64
N LYS A 77 -12.99 -11.82 7.94
CA LYS A 77 -11.91 -12.05 8.91
C LYS A 77 -11.47 -13.51 8.73
N LYS A 78 -10.27 -13.73 8.20
CA LYS A 78 -9.72 -15.07 8.02
C LYS A 78 -9.77 -15.71 9.40
N ARG A 79 -10.63 -16.72 9.57
CA ARG A 79 -10.64 -17.54 10.79
C ARG A 79 -9.18 -17.97 10.96
N ARG A 80 -8.56 -17.60 12.08
CA ARG A 80 -7.23 -18.15 12.42
C ARG A 80 -7.44 -19.66 12.40
N GLU A 81 -6.88 -20.33 11.40
CA GLU A 81 -6.72 -21.77 11.46
C GLU A 81 -5.75 -21.99 12.61
N VAL A 82 -6.31 -22.48 13.71
CA VAL A 82 -5.57 -22.96 14.86
C VAL A 82 -4.84 -24.19 14.33
N LYS A 83 -3.51 -24.07 14.20
CA LYS A 83 -2.64 -25.22 13.96
C LYS A 83 -2.08 -25.66 15.30
#